data_AF-J9AG29-F1
#
_entry.id   AF-J9AG29-F1
#
_cell.length_a   1.000
_cell.length_b   1.000
_cell.length_c   1.000
_cell.angle_alpha   90.00
_cell.angle_beta   90.00
_cell.angle_gamma   90.00
#
_symmetry.space_group_name_H-M   'P 1'
#
loop_
_entity.id
_entity.type
_entity.pdbx_description
1 polymer ?
#
loop_
_entity_poly.entity_id
_entity_poly.type
_entity_poly.pdbx_seq_one_letter_code
_entity_poly.pdbx_strand_id
1 'polypeptide(L)' 'MLSVLCDFPGMMYRPAKLRKLFASRACRKSVMIGSSLTMLQMQKIVRHLGTLDHPWNCPHGRPTLRHLCVLKSKPSN' A
#
# COMPACT_ATOMS: atom_id res chain seq x y z
N MET A 1 -24.86 0.37 11.27
CA MET A 1 -23.88 -0.66 10.81
C MET A 1 -24.59 -1.78 10.06
N LEU A 2 -25.69 -2.33 10.60
CA LEU A 2 -26.60 -3.21 9.85
C LEU A 2 -27.29 -2.48 8.67
N SER A 3 -27.70 -1.22 8.86
CA SER A 3 -28.34 -0.41 7.78
C SER A 3 -27.49 -0.28 6.51
N VAL A 4 -26.19 0.04 6.65
CA VAL A 4 -25.26 0.22 5.52
C VAL A 4 -25.08 -1.06 4.69
N LEU A 5 -25.27 -2.24 5.29
CA LEU A 5 -25.20 -3.50 4.56
C LEU A 5 -26.50 -3.78 3.78
N CYS A 6 -27.64 -3.27 4.25
CA CYS A 6 -28.91 -3.33 3.51
C CYS A 6 -28.92 -2.37 2.31
N ASP A 7 -28.27 -1.21 2.43
CA ASP A 7 -28.21 -0.21 1.37
C ASP A 7 -27.31 -0.64 0.18
N PHE A 8 -26.36 -1.56 0.42
CA PHE A 8 -25.38 -2.01 -0.58
C PHE A 8 -25.14 -3.53 -0.53
N PRO A 9 -26.11 -4.35 -0.97
CA PRO A 9 -25.97 -5.80 -0.98
C PRO A 9 -24.80 -6.22 -1.90
N GLY A 10 -23.93 -7.10 -1.40
CA GLY A 10 -22.76 -7.61 -2.14
C GLY A 10 -21.47 -6.80 -1.97
N MET A 11 -21.51 -5.62 -1.34
CA MET A 11 -20.29 -4.86 -1.01
C MET A 11 -19.66 -5.34 0.30
N MET A 12 -18.36 -5.67 0.27
CA MET A 12 -17.58 -5.90 1.50
C MET A 12 -17.39 -4.58 2.27
N TYR A 13 -18.37 -4.22 3.08
CA TYR A 13 -18.28 -3.07 3.98
C TYR A 13 -17.36 -3.39 5.17
N ARG A 14 -16.31 -2.57 5.34
CA ARG A 14 -15.44 -2.62 6.52
C ARG A 14 -15.71 -1.41 7.42
N PRO A 15 -16.30 -1.60 8.61
CA PRO A 15 -16.56 -0.51 9.55
C PRO A 15 -15.29 0.27 9.90
N ALA A 16 -15.44 1.56 10.21
CA ALA A 16 -14.32 2.44 10.51
C ALA A 16 -13.38 1.90 11.61
N LYS A 17 -13.93 1.32 12.69
CA LYS A 17 -13.15 0.70 13.77
C LYS A 17 -12.32 -0.48 13.27
N LEU A 18 -12.89 -1.33 12.40
CA LEU A 18 -12.19 -2.46 11.83
C LEU A 18 -11.08 -2.02 10.86
N ARG A 19 -11.33 -0.99 10.04
CA ARG A 19 -10.28 -0.40 9.18
C ARG A 19 -9.12 0.13 10.01
N LYS A 20 -9.38 0.83 11.12
CA LYS A 20 -8.34 1.34 12.03
C LYS A 20 -7.51 0.20 12.62
N LEU A 21 -8.15 -0.89 13.06
CA LEU A 21 -7.44 -2.07 13.57
C LEU A 21 -6.54 -2.72 12.51
N PHE A 22 -7.03 -2.86 11.28
CA PHE A 22 -6.22 -3.38 10.17
C PHE A 22 -5.07 -2.44 9.80
N ALA A 23 -5.28 -1.13 9.80
CA ALA A 23 -4.23 -0.15 9.57
C ALA A 23 -3.12 -0.28 10.62
N SER A 24 -3.46 -0.33 11.91
CA SER A 24 -2.49 -0.50 12.99
C SER A 24 -1.74 -1.83 12.89
N ARG A 25 -2.44 -2.94 12.64
CA ARG A 25 -1.81 -4.26 12.46
C ARG A 25 -0.84 -4.27 11.28
N ALA A 26 -1.23 -3.71 10.14
CA ALA A 26 -0.36 -3.61 8.97
C ALA A 26 0.90 -2.78 9.27
N CYS A 27 0.75 -1.64 9.94
CA CYS A 27 1.88 -0.77 10.30
C CYS A 27 2.89 -1.47 11.21
N ARG A 28 2.42 -2.17 12.26
CA ARG A 28 3.32 -2.85 13.22
C ARG A 28 3.96 -4.12 12.67
N LYS A 29 3.38 -4.73 11.63
CA LYS A 29 3.94 -5.93 10.96
C LYS A 29 4.82 -5.58 9.75
N SER A 30 4.76 -4.34 9.26
CA SER A 30 5.53 -3.90 8.09
C SER A 30 7.03 -3.83 8.40
N VAL A 31 7.84 -3.82 7.34
CA VAL A 31 9.28 -3.53 7.44
C VAL A 31 9.47 -2.14 8.05
N MET A 32 10.36 -2.05 9.03
CA MET A 32 10.66 -0.82 9.75
C MET A 32 11.74 -0.02 9.01
N ILE A 33 11.70 1.31 9.15
CA ILE A 33 12.81 2.16 8.73
C ILE A 33 14.07 1.75 9.51
N GLY A 34 15.20 1.66 8.81
CA GLY A 34 16.48 1.19 9.37
C GLY A 34 16.68 -0.32 9.34
N SER A 35 15.68 -1.11 8.93
CA SER A 35 15.88 -2.55 8.68
C SER A 35 16.75 -2.77 7.43
N SER A 36 17.79 -3.59 7.54
CA SER A 36 18.57 -4.05 6.38
C SER A 36 17.75 -5.04 5.55
N LEU A 37 17.79 -4.88 4.23
CA LEU A 37 17.04 -5.72 3.29
C LEU A 37 17.95 -6.28 2.21
N THR A 38 17.70 -7.53 1.82
CA THR A 38 18.32 -8.10 0.62
C THR A 38 17.65 -7.57 -0.65
N MET A 39 18.34 -7.66 -1.79
CA MET A 39 17.77 -7.28 -3.09
C MET A 39 16.45 -8.00 -3.39
N LEU A 40 16.35 -9.30 -3.05
CA LEU A 40 15.14 -10.09 -3.24
C LEU A 40 13.98 -9.57 -2.39
N GLN A 41 14.23 -9.17 -1.14
CA GLN A 41 13.21 -8.60 -0.25
C GLN A 41 12.72 -7.25 -0.78
N MET A 42 13.63 -6.37 -1.20
CA MET A 42 13.28 -5.08 -1.79
C MET A 42 12.42 -5.24 -3.04
N GLN A 43 12.82 -6.12 -3.97
CA GLN A 43 12.04 -6.42 -5.17
C GLN A 43 10.65 -6.97 -4.84
N LYS A 44 10.54 -7.86 -3.86
CA LYS A 44 9.25 -8.43 -3.43
C LYS A 44 8.30 -7.34 -2.94
N ILE A 45 8.78 -6.37 -2.15
CA ILE A 45 7.98 -5.24 -1.67
C ILE A 45 7.44 -4.43 -2.85
N VAL A 46 8.30 -4.05 -3.80
CA VAL A 46 7.90 -3.25 -4.96
C VAL A 46 6.92 -4.01 -5.87
N ARG A 47 7.15 -5.30 -6.13
CA ARG A 47 6.23 -6.13 -6.92
C ARG A 47 4.86 -6.25 -6.26
N HIS A 48 4.80 -6.46 -4.95
CA HIS A 48 3.53 -6.53 -4.22
C HIS A 48 2.76 -5.20 -4.26
N LEU A 49 3.43 -4.05 -4.23
CA LEU A 49 2.76 -2.76 -4.41
C LEU A 49 2.09 -2.68 -5.79
N GLY A 50 2.71 -3.26 -6.83
CA GLY A 50 2.16 -3.31 -8.18
C GLY A 50 0.90 -4.17 -8.35
N THR A 51 0.51 -4.99 -7.36
CA THR A 51 -0.71 -5.81 -7.41
C THR A 51 -1.91 -5.16 -6.73
N LEU A 52 -1.76 -3.95 -6.19
CA LEU A 52 -2.83 -3.22 -5.50
C LEU A 52 -3.44 -2.17 -6.44
N ASP A 53 -4.75 -1.91 -6.30
CA ASP A 53 -5.43 -0.91 -7.14
C ASP A 53 -4.92 0.53 -6.91
N HIS A 54 -4.70 0.90 -5.64
CA HIS A 54 -4.32 2.25 -5.24
C HIS A 54 -3.12 2.24 -4.28
N PRO A 55 -1.91 1.88 -4.74
CA PRO A 55 -0.77 1.66 -3.87
C PRO A 55 -0.10 2.93 -3.37
N TRP A 56 -0.55 4.13 -3.78
CA TRP A 56 0.15 5.41 -3.60
C TRP A 56 0.22 5.92 -2.15
N ASN A 57 -0.67 5.43 -1.29
CA ASN A 57 -0.77 5.84 0.10
C ASN A 57 -0.94 4.62 1.02
N CYS A 58 -0.31 4.67 2.18
CA CYS A 58 -0.54 3.70 3.25
C CYS A 58 -1.94 3.92 3.87
N PRO A 59 -2.48 2.99 4.68
CA PRO A 59 -3.81 3.15 5.28
C PRO A 59 -3.93 4.33 6.28
N HIS A 60 -2.81 4.99 6.62
CA HIS A 60 -2.76 6.21 7.42
C HIS A 60 -2.59 7.49 6.56
N GLY A 61 -2.52 7.38 5.24
CA GLY A 61 -2.38 8.51 4.32
C GLY A 61 -0.94 8.95 4.04
N ARG A 62 0.09 8.23 4.50
CA ARG A 62 1.48 8.54 4.13
C ARG A 62 1.77 8.01 2.72
N PRO A 63 2.51 8.75 1.90
CA PRO A 63 2.86 8.27 0.58
C PRO A 63 3.79 7.05 0.64
N THR A 64 3.57 6.10 -0.27
CA THR A 64 4.37 4.86 -0.37
C THR A 64 5.51 4.99 -1.37
N LEU A 65 5.31 5.77 -2.44
CA LEU A 65 6.24 5.88 -3.55
C LEU A 65 6.17 7.28 -4.21
N ARG A 66 7.28 7.69 -4.80
CA ARG A 66 7.49 8.99 -5.43
C ARG A 66 8.37 8.83 -6.66
N HIS A 67 8.02 9.57 -7.71
CA HIS A 67 8.89 9.72 -8.87
C HIS A 67 10.06 10.65 -8.50
N LEU A 68 11.30 10.18 -8.70
CA LEU A 68 12.50 10.95 -8.32
C LEU A 68 12.93 11.90 -9.45
N CYS A 69 13.12 11.38 -10.65
CA CYS A 69 13.56 12.16 -11.81
C CYS A 69 13.28 11.41 -13.12
N VAL A 70 13.19 12.16 -14.22
CA VAL A 70 13.15 11.60 -15.56
C VAL A 70 14.58 11.46 -16.06
N LEU A 71 15.03 10.23 -16.29
CA LEU A 71 16.32 9.99 -16.93
C LEU A 71 16.17 10.16 -18.44
N LYS A 72 16.96 11.06 -19.04
CA LYS A 72 17.03 11.16 -20.49
C LYS A 72 17.66 9.87 -21.01
N SER A 73 17.01 9.19 -21.97
CA SER A 73 17.65 8.08 -22.66
C SER A 73 18.93 8.58 -23.33
N LYS A 74 20.03 7.83 -23.22
CA LYS A 74 21.16 8.06 -24.12
C LYS A 74 20.63 7.92 -25.56
N PRO A 75 20.99 8.82 -26.50
CA PRO A 75 20.73 8.54 -27.91
C PRO A 75 21.40 7.20 -28.23
N SER A 76 20.61 6.26 -28.75
CA SER A 76 21.14 5.05 -29.36
C SER A 76 22.02 5.49 -30.54
N ASN A 77 23.31 5.13 -30.49
CA ASN A 77 24.13 5.15 -31.70
C ASN A 77 23.52 4.25 -32.77
#